data_AF-A0A2E7VAD0-F1
#
_entry.id   AF-A0A2E7VAD0-F1
#
_cell.length_a   1.000
_cell.length_b   1.000
_cell.length_c   1.000
_cell.angle_alpha   90.00
_cell.angle_beta   90.00
_cell.angle_gamma   90.00
#
_symmetry.space_group_name_H-M   'P 1'
#
loop_
_entity.id
_entity.type
_entity.pdbx_description
1 polymer ?
#
loop_
_entity_poly.entity_id
_entity_poly.type
_entity_poly.pdbx_seq_one_letter_code
_entity_poly.pdbx_strand_id
1 'polypeptide(L)'
;MPVKKVAGSNPCVDGCTCARHPEGYPFDASLTYGERKRVNETEEQREHRLARGKEYYEANKDSLRKKAKEYHHKNRDAVLARNKIRYDSDPERYREQAKRYRLENPEAKRESDRRSRLKHIDRAKKRDREYRLENLEKVKAYAEWYRNQPENQKKKKEYQTNYYKTNKEQFKEKGRQYRENNLEKVRASENLKNRRRKAVESDGHTQKELHDYWRAIGIDPKRCTYCDAWHTKWDNNWKTSAGDHVVPLSKGGKDFLENIVPCCFSCNGSKSAKILYEEWTPPNRR
;
A
#
# COMPACT_ATOMS: atom_id res chain seq x y z
N MET A 1 -73.79 -45.81 -47.39
CA MET A 1 -73.96 -45.45 -45.96
C MET A 1 -73.32 -46.56 -45.14
N PRO A 2 -72.49 -46.26 -44.12
CA PRO A 2 -73.00 -45.65 -42.90
C PRO A 2 -72.30 -44.34 -42.46
N VAL A 3 -73.14 -43.32 -42.30
CA VAL A 3 -73.29 -42.38 -41.18
C VAL A 3 -72.03 -41.87 -40.45
N LYS A 4 -71.69 -40.60 -40.76
CA LYS A 4 -70.85 -39.71 -39.95
C LYS A 4 -71.45 -39.54 -38.55
N LYS A 5 -70.67 -39.74 -37.48
CA LYS A 5 -70.97 -39.14 -36.17
C LYS A 5 -70.21 -37.81 -36.06
N VAL A 6 -70.98 -36.73 -36.12
CA VAL A 6 -70.57 -35.37 -35.79
C VAL A 6 -70.21 -35.34 -34.30
N ALA A 7 -69.01 -34.89 -33.95
CA ALA A 7 -68.67 -34.60 -32.57
C ALA A 7 -69.53 -33.41 -32.12
N GLY A 8 -70.49 -33.70 -31.23
CA GLY A 8 -71.41 -32.73 -30.69
C GLY A 8 -70.68 -31.57 -30.04
N SER A 9 -71.12 -30.36 -30.39
CA SER A 9 -70.91 -29.14 -29.62
C SER A 9 -71.15 -29.41 -28.14
N ASN A 10 -70.16 -29.14 -27.29
CA ASN A 10 -70.30 -29.19 -25.85
C ASN A 10 -71.31 -28.09 -25.44
N PRO A 11 -72.52 -28.43 -24.94
CA PRO A 11 -73.54 -27.44 -24.66
C PRO A 11 -73.35 -26.95 -23.22
N CYS A 12 -72.34 -26.12 -23.01
CA CYS A 12 -72.23 -25.33 -21.79
C CYS A 12 -72.50 -23.87 -22.16
N VAL A 13 -73.74 -23.62 -22.58
CA VAL A 13 -74.36 -22.29 -22.56
C VAL A 13 -74.87 -22.01 -21.14
N ASP A 14 -74.93 -20.72 -20.79
CA ASP A 14 -75.31 -20.18 -19.49
C ASP A 14 -76.50 -20.92 -18.86
N GLY A 15 -76.35 -21.29 -17.58
CA GLY A 15 -77.41 -21.89 -16.76
C GLY A 15 -77.33 -23.40 -16.51
N CYS A 16 -76.23 -24.08 -16.85
CA CYS A 16 -76.08 -25.51 -16.55
C CYS A 16 -75.78 -25.76 -15.06
N THR A 17 -76.75 -26.29 -14.31
CA THR A 17 -76.64 -26.68 -12.90
C THR A 17 -75.99 -28.06 -12.69
N CYS A 18 -74.97 -28.40 -13.47
CA CYS A 18 -74.20 -29.61 -13.20
C CYS A 18 -73.41 -29.45 -11.89
N ALA A 19 -74.01 -29.98 -10.82
CA ALA A 19 -73.48 -29.97 -9.46
C ALA A 19 -72.13 -30.73 -9.40
N ARG A 20 -71.03 -30.00 -9.60
CA ARG A 20 -69.69 -30.43 -9.20
C ARG A 20 -68.67 -29.28 -9.14
N HIS A 21 -69.05 -28.19 -8.48
CA HIS A 21 -68.06 -27.25 -7.94
C HIS A 21 -68.18 -27.27 -6.42
N PRO A 22 -67.13 -27.69 -5.68
CA PRO A 22 -67.11 -27.54 -4.23
C PRO A 22 -67.28 -26.06 -3.91
N GLU A 23 -68.31 -25.74 -3.11
CA GLU A 23 -68.57 -24.38 -2.65
C GLU A 23 -67.33 -23.82 -1.95
N GLY A 24 -66.81 -22.70 -2.45
CA GLY A 24 -65.65 -22.00 -1.84
C GLY A 24 -64.49 -21.66 -2.78
N TYR A 25 -64.49 -22.08 -4.04
CA TYR A 25 -63.46 -21.68 -5.02
C TYR A 25 -63.94 -20.51 -5.89
N PRO A 26 -63.50 -19.25 -5.65
CA PRO A 26 -63.79 -18.15 -6.56
C PRO A 26 -63.12 -18.43 -7.90
N PHE A 27 -63.94 -18.63 -8.94
CA PHE A 27 -63.48 -18.88 -10.29
C PHE A 27 -63.16 -17.56 -10.99
N ASP A 28 -61.89 -17.13 -10.93
CA ASP A 28 -61.39 -16.03 -11.75
C ASP A 28 -60.88 -16.59 -13.09
N ALA A 29 -61.59 -16.30 -14.17
CA ALA A 29 -61.28 -16.76 -15.53
C ALA A 29 -59.99 -16.16 -16.11
N SER A 30 -59.48 -15.05 -15.54
CA SER A 30 -58.24 -14.38 -15.98
C SER A 30 -56.96 -15.12 -15.54
N LEU A 31 -57.07 -15.96 -14.52
CA LEU A 31 -55.96 -16.73 -13.97
C LEU A 31 -55.77 -18.06 -14.72
N THR A 32 -54.55 -18.54 -14.83
CA THR A 32 -54.30 -19.94 -15.23
C THR A 32 -54.73 -20.90 -14.12
N TYR A 33 -54.96 -22.18 -14.45
CA TYR A 33 -55.30 -23.20 -13.44
C TYR A 33 -54.26 -23.27 -12.31
N GLY A 34 -52.98 -23.13 -12.65
CA GLY A 34 -51.89 -23.08 -11.67
C GLY A 34 -51.89 -21.82 -10.81
N GLU A 35 -52.36 -20.68 -11.33
CA GLU A 35 -52.50 -19.44 -10.57
C GLU A 35 -53.70 -19.49 -9.63
N ARG A 36 -54.87 -19.95 -10.09
CA ARG A 36 -56.04 -20.17 -9.23
C ARG A 36 -55.73 -21.09 -8.05
N LYS A 37 -54.98 -22.17 -8.31
CA LYS A 37 -54.56 -23.11 -7.27
C LYS A 37 -53.60 -22.48 -6.24
N ARG A 38 -52.81 -21.49 -6.65
CA ARG A 38 -51.90 -20.75 -5.74
C ARG A 38 -52.61 -19.68 -4.93
N VAL A 39 -53.63 -19.04 -5.51
CA VAL A 39 -54.42 -18.00 -4.83
C VAL A 39 -55.32 -18.60 -3.75
N ASN A 40 -55.86 -19.80 -4.00
CA ASN A 40 -56.71 -20.53 -3.06
C ASN A 40 -55.91 -21.54 -2.19
N GLU A 41 -54.59 -21.39 -2.14
CA GLU A 41 -53.69 -22.24 -1.34
C GLU A 41 -53.72 -21.78 0.12
N THR A 42 -53.90 -22.71 1.07
CA THR A 42 -53.74 -22.40 2.49
C THR A 42 -52.28 -22.14 2.84
N GLU A 43 -52.02 -21.44 3.96
CA GLU A 43 -50.65 -21.16 4.41
C GLU A 43 -49.81 -22.45 4.58
N GLU A 44 -50.41 -23.49 5.17
CA GLU A 44 -49.79 -24.83 5.31
C GLU A 44 -49.48 -25.49 3.95
N GLN A 45 -50.39 -25.39 2.98
CA GLN A 45 -50.16 -25.93 1.63
C GLN A 45 -49.01 -25.20 0.94
N ARG A 46 -48.94 -23.87 1.12
CA ARG A 46 -47.85 -23.03 0.59
C ARG A 46 -46.52 -23.39 1.22
N GLU A 47 -46.47 -23.56 2.53
CA GLU A 47 -45.26 -23.99 3.24
C GLU A 47 -44.79 -25.36 2.79
N HIS A 48 -45.69 -26.34 2.74
CA HIS A 48 -45.39 -27.69 2.27
C HIS A 48 -44.85 -27.69 0.83
N ARG A 49 -45.44 -26.90 -0.08
CA ARG A 49 -44.95 -26.73 -1.45
C ARG A 49 -43.56 -26.10 -1.51
N LEU A 50 -43.31 -25.08 -0.70
CA LEU A 50 -42.00 -24.42 -0.62
C LEU A 50 -40.94 -25.36 -0.04
N ALA A 51 -41.27 -26.11 1.01
CA ALA A 51 -40.39 -27.12 1.61
C ALA A 51 -40.03 -28.20 0.58
N ARG A 52 -41.02 -28.77 -0.11
CA ARG A 52 -40.79 -29.76 -1.17
C ARG A 52 -39.97 -29.20 -2.33
N GLY A 53 -40.18 -27.92 -2.68
CA GLY A 53 -39.39 -27.22 -3.69
C GLY A 53 -37.93 -27.05 -3.28
N LYS A 54 -37.68 -26.75 -2.00
CA LYS A 54 -36.33 -26.64 -1.42
C LYS A 54 -35.62 -27.99 -1.40
N GLU A 55 -36.30 -29.04 -0.94
CA GLU A 55 -35.77 -30.41 -0.95
C GLU A 55 -35.42 -30.88 -2.36
N TYR A 56 -36.32 -30.66 -3.32
CA TYR A 56 -36.07 -30.97 -4.73
C TYR A 56 -34.86 -30.20 -5.26
N TYR A 57 -34.76 -28.89 -4.99
CA TYR A 57 -33.63 -28.09 -5.41
C TYR A 57 -32.32 -28.62 -4.82
N GLU A 58 -32.26 -28.92 -3.53
CA GLU A 58 -31.02 -29.41 -2.91
C GLU A 58 -30.61 -30.80 -3.40
N ALA A 59 -31.57 -31.70 -3.59
CA ALA A 59 -31.32 -33.02 -4.17
C ALA A 59 -30.83 -32.95 -5.63
N ASN A 60 -31.15 -31.87 -6.36
CA ASN A 60 -30.88 -31.75 -7.80
C ASN A 60 -29.94 -30.59 -8.18
N LYS A 61 -29.37 -29.88 -7.21
CA LYS A 61 -28.71 -28.58 -7.44
C LYS A 61 -27.60 -28.64 -8.49
N ASP A 62 -26.80 -29.70 -8.50
CA ASP A 62 -25.66 -29.82 -9.41
C ASP A 62 -26.12 -30.12 -10.85
N SER A 63 -27.14 -30.96 -11.01
CA SER A 63 -27.78 -31.25 -12.30
C SER A 63 -28.46 -30.01 -12.88
N LEU A 64 -29.21 -29.27 -12.04
CA LEU A 64 -29.86 -28.02 -12.42
C LEU A 64 -28.82 -26.94 -12.81
N ARG A 65 -27.73 -26.81 -12.05
CA ARG A 65 -26.62 -25.90 -12.37
C ARG A 65 -25.93 -26.27 -13.68
N LYS A 66 -25.74 -27.56 -13.96
CA LYS A 66 -25.17 -28.03 -15.23
C LYS A 66 -26.07 -27.67 -16.41
N LYS A 67 -27.37 -27.99 -16.33
CA LYS A 67 -28.35 -27.62 -17.36
C LYS A 67 -28.42 -26.10 -17.56
N ALA A 68 -28.39 -25.32 -16.48
CA ALA A 68 -28.39 -23.86 -16.56
C ALA A 68 -27.13 -23.31 -17.25
N LYS A 69 -25.95 -23.87 -16.96
CA LYS A 69 -24.69 -23.52 -17.65
C LYS A 69 -24.76 -23.83 -19.14
N GLU A 70 -25.24 -25.03 -19.51
CA GLU A 70 -25.41 -25.44 -20.90
C GLU A 70 -26.39 -24.53 -21.65
N TYR A 71 -27.53 -24.19 -21.04
CA TYR A 71 -28.48 -23.24 -21.59
C TYR A 71 -27.86 -21.87 -21.81
N HIS A 72 -27.16 -21.32 -20.79
CA HIS A 72 -26.52 -20.02 -20.91
C HIS A 72 -25.41 -20.03 -21.97
N HIS A 73 -24.64 -21.11 -22.10
CA HIS A 73 -23.64 -21.23 -23.16
C HIS A 73 -24.28 -21.17 -24.55
N LYS A 74 -25.36 -21.93 -24.77
CA LYS A 74 -26.08 -21.99 -26.05
C LYS A 74 -26.84 -20.70 -26.39
N ASN A 75 -27.29 -19.95 -25.38
CA ASN A 75 -28.15 -18.77 -25.54
C ASN A 75 -27.47 -17.46 -25.11
N ARG A 76 -26.15 -17.46 -24.96
CA ARG A 76 -25.39 -16.36 -24.36
C ARG A 76 -25.71 -15.02 -25.01
N ASP A 77 -25.65 -14.97 -26.33
CA ASP A 77 -25.77 -13.71 -27.07
C ASP A 77 -27.21 -13.19 -27.06
N ALA A 78 -28.21 -14.07 -27.17
CA ALA A 78 -29.62 -13.71 -27.04
C ALA A 78 -29.96 -13.18 -25.63
N VAL A 79 -29.39 -13.79 -24.58
CA VAL A 79 -29.56 -13.33 -23.19
C VAL A 79 -28.90 -11.96 -22.99
N LEU A 80 -27.67 -11.77 -23.50
CA LEU A 80 -26.97 -10.49 -23.40
C LEU A 80 -27.69 -9.38 -24.17
N ALA A 81 -28.19 -9.65 -25.37
CA ALA A 81 -28.97 -8.70 -26.15
C ALA A 81 -30.25 -8.26 -25.41
N ARG A 82 -30.99 -9.21 -24.83
CA ARG A 82 -32.18 -8.90 -24.01
C ARG A 82 -31.83 -8.07 -22.77
N ASN A 83 -30.74 -8.42 -22.08
CA ASN A 83 -30.28 -7.67 -20.91
C ASN A 83 -29.84 -6.25 -21.28
N LYS A 84 -29.22 -6.07 -22.45
CA LYS A 84 -28.83 -4.75 -22.98
C LYS A 84 -30.06 -3.89 -23.23
N ILE A 85 -31.06 -4.40 -23.97
CA ILE A 85 -32.33 -3.69 -24.21
C ILE A 85 -32.99 -3.27 -22.89
N ARG A 86 -33.02 -4.18 -21.91
CA ARG A 86 -33.58 -3.91 -20.59
C ARG A 86 -32.81 -2.85 -19.79
N TYR A 87 -31.48 -2.79 -19.93
CA TYR A 87 -30.66 -1.76 -19.27
C TYR A 87 -30.82 -0.41 -19.96
N ASP A 88 -30.82 -0.41 -21.29
CA ASP A 88 -30.92 0.77 -22.13
C ASP A 88 -32.32 1.42 -22.07
N SER A 89 -33.37 0.65 -21.75
CA SER A 89 -34.73 1.17 -21.58
C SER A 89 -34.89 2.09 -20.36
N ASP A 90 -34.06 1.92 -19.33
CA ASP A 90 -34.05 2.79 -18.14
C ASP A 90 -32.69 2.77 -17.43
N PRO A 91 -31.68 3.47 -17.99
CA PRO A 91 -30.31 3.43 -17.45
C PRO A 91 -30.19 4.06 -16.06
N GLU A 92 -31.01 5.06 -15.76
CA GLU A 92 -30.97 5.80 -14.50
C GLU A 92 -31.41 4.92 -13.33
N ARG A 93 -32.48 4.14 -13.49
CA ARG A 93 -32.91 3.18 -12.45
C ARG A 93 -31.80 2.21 -12.07
N TYR A 94 -31.06 1.67 -13.03
CA TYR A 94 -29.97 0.72 -12.72
C TYR A 94 -28.76 1.42 -12.09
N ARG A 95 -28.44 2.65 -12.49
CA ARG A 95 -27.39 3.45 -11.85
C ARG A 95 -27.73 3.76 -10.40
N GLU A 96 -28.97 4.17 -10.13
CA GLU A 96 -29.44 4.48 -8.78
C GLU A 96 -29.48 3.21 -7.91
N GLN A 97 -29.95 2.08 -8.45
CA GLN A 97 -29.90 0.79 -7.76
C GLN A 97 -28.44 0.37 -7.45
N ALA A 98 -27.51 0.55 -8.38
CA ALA A 98 -26.10 0.25 -8.16
C ALA A 98 -25.45 1.19 -7.14
N LYS A 99 -25.90 2.45 -7.06
CA LYS A 99 -25.46 3.42 -6.05
C LYS A 99 -25.97 3.02 -4.66
N ARG A 100 -27.27 2.71 -4.54
CA ARG A 100 -27.88 2.19 -3.30
C ARG A 100 -27.15 0.95 -2.78
N TYR A 101 -26.90 -0.02 -3.67
CA TYR A 101 -26.17 -1.22 -3.30
C TYR A 101 -24.78 -0.92 -2.72
N ARG A 102 -24.02 0.01 -3.30
CA ARG A 102 -22.69 0.40 -2.79
C ARG A 102 -22.76 1.07 -1.41
N LEU A 103 -23.81 1.84 -1.15
CA LEU A 103 -24.02 2.52 0.13
C LEU A 103 -24.47 1.56 1.23
N GLU A 104 -25.39 0.65 0.90
CA GLU A 104 -25.92 -0.35 1.84
C GLU A 104 -24.93 -1.52 2.07
N ASN A 105 -24.02 -1.79 1.13
CA ASN A 105 -23.09 -2.92 1.19
C ASN A 105 -21.62 -2.52 1.00
N PRO A 106 -21.07 -1.59 1.80
CA PRO A 106 -19.72 -1.07 1.61
C PRO A 106 -18.65 -2.15 1.79
N GLU A 107 -18.83 -3.07 2.74
CA GLU A 107 -17.87 -4.15 2.99
C GLU A 107 -17.86 -5.19 1.88
N ALA A 108 -19.04 -5.65 1.44
CA ALA A 108 -19.14 -6.58 0.31
C ALA A 108 -18.54 -5.99 -0.97
N LYS A 109 -18.71 -4.67 -1.18
CA LYS A 109 -18.09 -3.96 -2.29
C LYS A 109 -16.57 -3.89 -2.16
N ARG A 110 -16.04 -3.53 -0.98
CA ARG A 110 -14.59 -3.52 -0.72
C ARG A 110 -13.96 -4.89 -0.92
N GLU A 111 -14.60 -5.95 -0.44
CA GLU A 111 -14.08 -7.31 -0.58
C GLU A 111 -14.13 -7.78 -2.05
N SER A 112 -15.21 -7.47 -2.76
CA SER A 112 -15.30 -7.73 -4.21
C SER A 112 -14.20 -6.99 -4.98
N ASP A 113 -13.97 -5.71 -4.66
CA ASP A 113 -12.93 -4.90 -5.27
C ASP A 113 -11.53 -5.41 -4.91
N ARG A 114 -11.31 -5.86 -3.68
CA ARG A 114 -10.06 -6.49 -3.24
C ARG A 114 -9.77 -7.76 -4.05
N ARG A 115 -10.75 -8.66 -4.15
CA ARG A 115 -10.63 -9.89 -4.94
C ARG A 115 -10.37 -9.61 -6.42
N SER A 116 -11.05 -8.62 -6.98
CA SER A 116 -10.82 -8.16 -8.36
C SER A 116 -9.41 -7.62 -8.54
N ARG A 117 -8.94 -6.76 -7.61
CA ARG A 117 -7.56 -6.23 -7.62
C ARG A 117 -6.53 -7.34 -7.56
N LEU A 118 -6.70 -8.32 -6.66
CA LEU A 118 -5.78 -9.45 -6.54
C LEU A 118 -5.71 -10.27 -7.83
N LYS A 119 -6.86 -10.55 -8.46
CA LYS A 119 -6.91 -11.28 -9.74
C LYS A 119 -6.23 -10.51 -10.89
N HIS A 120 -6.18 -9.19 -10.81
CA HIS A 120 -5.69 -8.33 -11.90
C HIS A 120 -4.41 -7.56 -11.55
N ILE A 121 -3.77 -7.86 -10.42
CA ILE A 121 -2.62 -7.11 -9.91
C ILE A 121 -1.42 -7.20 -10.86
N ASP A 122 -1.17 -8.38 -11.42
CA ASP A 122 -0.02 -8.59 -12.30
C ASP A 122 -0.20 -7.88 -13.64
N ARG A 123 -1.43 -7.87 -14.18
CA ARG A 123 -1.76 -7.10 -15.37
C ARG A 123 -1.56 -5.60 -15.13
N ALA A 124 -2.00 -5.11 -13.97
CA ALA A 124 -1.83 -3.70 -13.61
C ALA A 124 -0.34 -3.33 -13.45
N LYS A 125 0.44 -4.17 -12.77
CA LYS A 125 1.89 -4.00 -12.60
C LYS A 125 2.64 -4.03 -13.93
N LYS A 126 2.28 -4.96 -14.83
CA LYS A 126 2.87 -5.05 -16.17
C LYS A 126 2.63 -3.76 -16.96
N ARG A 127 1.39 -3.30 -17.04
CA ARG A 127 1.02 -2.04 -17.71
C ARG A 127 1.74 -0.83 -17.12
N ASP A 128 1.81 -0.73 -15.79
CA ASP A 128 2.49 0.35 -15.09
C ASP A 128 4.01 0.35 -15.35
N ARG A 129 4.62 -0.84 -15.43
CA ARG A 129 6.02 -1.00 -15.84
C ARG A 129 6.26 -0.55 -17.28
N GLU A 130 5.42 -1.01 -18.21
CA GLU A 130 5.49 -0.61 -19.64
C GLU A 130 5.36 0.90 -19.79
N TYR A 131 4.36 1.50 -19.14
CA TYR A 131 4.16 2.95 -19.13
C TYR A 131 5.39 3.70 -18.61
N ARG A 132 5.99 3.27 -17.50
CA ARG A 132 7.19 3.91 -16.94
C ARG A 132 8.41 3.79 -17.86
N LEU A 133 8.54 2.69 -18.59
CA LEU A 133 9.64 2.51 -19.54
C LEU A 133 9.45 3.42 -20.75
N GLU A 134 8.25 3.44 -21.33
CA GLU A 134 7.91 4.29 -22.49
C GLU A 134 7.90 5.79 -22.14
N ASN A 135 7.65 6.15 -20.88
CA ASN A 135 7.52 7.53 -20.42
C ASN A 135 8.59 7.89 -19.38
N LEU A 136 9.77 7.28 -19.46
CA LEU A 136 10.83 7.43 -18.44
C LEU A 136 11.19 8.89 -18.20
N GLU A 137 11.36 9.68 -19.27
CA GLU A 137 11.70 11.09 -19.17
C GLU A 137 10.60 11.91 -18.49
N LYS A 138 9.34 11.70 -18.88
CA LYS A 138 8.18 12.36 -18.26
C LYS A 138 8.06 12.02 -16.78
N VAL A 139 8.27 10.75 -16.42
CA VAL A 139 8.24 10.28 -15.04
C VAL A 139 9.37 10.92 -14.23
N LYS A 140 10.59 10.99 -14.79
CA LYS A 140 11.74 11.64 -14.13
C LYS A 140 11.52 13.14 -13.96
N ALA A 141 11.09 13.83 -15.00
CA ALA A 141 10.80 15.27 -14.97
C ALA A 141 9.71 15.60 -13.94
N TYR A 142 8.64 14.82 -13.90
CA TYR A 142 7.60 14.97 -12.88
C TYR A 142 8.13 14.71 -11.46
N ALA A 143 8.93 13.65 -11.28
CA ALA A 143 9.51 13.33 -9.97
C ALA A 143 10.51 14.38 -9.49
N GLU A 144 11.25 15.01 -10.39
CA GLU A 144 12.14 16.13 -10.09
C GLU A 144 11.36 17.39 -9.73
N TRP A 145 10.40 17.80 -10.56
CA TRP A 145 9.49 18.90 -10.29
C TRP A 145 8.80 18.73 -8.92
N TYR A 146 8.24 17.54 -8.65
CA TYR A 146 7.56 17.24 -7.38
C TYR A 146 8.50 17.33 -6.17
N ARG A 147 9.74 16.83 -6.30
CA ARG A 147 10.75 16.91 -5.22
C ARG A 147 11.22 18.32 -4.94
N ASN A 148 11.35 19.15 -5.98
CA ASN A 148 11.90 20.50 -5.86
C ASN A 148 10.86 21.51 -5.35
N GLN A 149 9.57 21.20 -5.39
CA GLN A 149 8.54 22.06 -4.84
C GLN A 149 8.70 22.29 -3.31
N PRO A 150 8.78 23.55 -2.85
CA PRO A 150 9.00 23.88 -1.44
C PRO A 150 7.98 23.24 -0.49
N GLU A 151 6.70 23.22 -0.88
CA GLU A 151 5.64 22.60 -0.07
C GLU A 151 5.86 21.10 0.13
N ASN A 152 6.26 20.39 -0.92
CA ASN A 152 6.53 18.95 -0.83
C ASN A 152 7.79 18.67 -0.01
N GLN A 153 8.81 19.52 -0.10
CA GLN A 153 9.97 19.45 0.78
C GLN A 153 9.59 19.63 2.25
N LYS A 154 8.72 20.61 2.54
CA LYS A 154 8.19 20.85 3.90
C LYS A 154 7.39 19.66 4.40
N LYS A 155 6.40 19.18 3.63
CA LYS A 155 5.60 17.98 3.95
C LYS A 155 6.48 16.76 4.18
N LYS A 156 7.52 16.57 3.37
CA LYS A 156 8.49 15.47 3.54
C LYS A 156 9.26 15.58 4.84
N LYS A 157 9.78 16.77 5.19
CA LYS A 157 10.51 16.99 6.45
C LYS A 157 9.61 16.79 7.66
N GLU A 158 8.37 17.30 7.62
CA GLU A 158 7.36 17.11 8.67
C GLU A 158 7.04 15.64 8.86
N TYR A 159 6.77 14.92 7.76
CA TYR A 159 6.54 13.48 7.78
C TYR A 159 7.74 12.72 8.37
N GLN A 160 8.97 13.00 7.92
CA GLN A 160 10.18 12.34 8.42
C GLN A 160 10.38 12.60 9.92
N THR A 161 10.15 13.84 10.36
CA THR A 161 10.23 14.23 11.76
C THR A 161 9.19 13.48 12.59
N ASN A 162 7.95 13.45 12.14
CA ASN A 162 6.87 12.77 12.86
C ASN A 162 7.08 11.25 12.87
N TYR A 163 7.50 10.67 11.74
CA TYR A 163 7.82 9.24 11.62
C TYR A 163 8.95 8.85 12.59
N TYR A 164 10.03 9.61 12.64
CA TYR A 164 11.10 9.37 13.60
C TYR A 164 10.61 9.54 15.05
N LYS A 165 9.86 10.61 15.36
CA LYS A 165 9.35 10.88 16.71
C LYS A 165 8.46 9.74 17.23
N THR A 166 7.54 9.29 16.40
CA THR A 166 6.58 8.22 16.73
C THR A 166 7.19 6.83 16.75
N ASN A 167 8.25 6.58 15.96
CA ASN A 167 8.92 5.27 15.89
C ASN A 167 10.25 5.23 16.64
N LYS A 168 10.61 6.28 17.39
CA LYS A 168 11.91 6.41 18.10
C LYS A 168 12.23 5.19 18.96
N GLU A 169 11.26 4.72 19.74
CA GLU A 169 11.45 3.55 20.62
C GLU A 169 11.55 2.25 19.81
N GLN A 170 10.83 2.12 18.70
CA GLN A 170 10.99 0.97 17.80
C GLN A 170 12.38 0.92 17.17
N PHE A 171 12.95 2.07 16.79
CA PHE A 171 14.32 2.12 16.26
C PHE A 171 15.35 1.74 17.32
N LYS A 172 15.18 2.21 18.56
CA LYS A 172 16.04 1.81 19.68
C LYS A 172 15.94 0.32 19.96
N GLU A 173 14.73 -0.22 19.97
CA GLU A 173 14.47 -1.65 20.19
C GLU A 173 15.10 -2.49 19.08
N LYS A 174 14.89 -2.15 17.82
CA LYS A 174 15.59 -2.80 16.69
C LYS A 174 17.12 -2.73 16.83
N GLY A 175 17.64 -1.60 17.33
CA GLY A 175 19.05 -1.43 17.62
C GLY A 175 19.55 -2.35 18.74
N ARG A 176 18.76 -2.54 19.81
CA ARG A 176 19.04 -3.51 20.89
C ARG A 176 19.03 -4.93 20.36
N GLN A 177 17.96 -5.34 19.69
CA GLN A 177 17.82 -6.67 19.09
C GLN A 177 18.96 -6.98 18.11
N TYR A 178 19.37 -6.01 17.29
CA TYR A 178 20.50 -6.19 16.39
C TYR A 178 21.79 -6.46 17.17
N ARG A 179 22.07 -5.70 18.24
CA ARG A 179 23.28 -5.89 19.07
C ARG A 179 23.26 -7.22 19.81
N GLU A 180 22.12 -7.63 20.35
CA GLU A 180 21.94 -8.91 21.03
C GLU A 180 22.18 -10.08 20.04
N ASN A 181 21.50 -10.04 18.90
CA ASN A 181 21.57 -11.11 17.89
C ASN A 181 22.88 -11.10 17.07
N ASN A 182 23.66 -10.02 17.11
CA ASN A 182 24.91 -9.88 16.35
C ASN A 182 26.08 -9.46 17.25
N LEU A 183 26.09 -9.90 18.52
CA LEU A 183 27.09 -9.51 19.50
C LEU A 183 28.53 -9.76 19.04
N GLU A 184 28.77 -10.91 18.40
CA GLU A 184 30.09 -11.26 17.86
C GLU A 184 30.55 -10.28 16.78
N LYS A 185 29.66 -9.89 15.85
CA LYS A 185 29.97 -8.90 14.80
C LYS A 185 30.23 -7.52 15.39
N VAL A 186 29.45 -7.13 16.41
CA VAL A 186 29.65 -5.86 17.12
C VAL A 186 31.02 -5.85 17.79
N ARG A 187 31.35 -6.90 18.55
CA ARG A 187 32.66 -7.06 19.21
C ARG A 187 33.81 -7.11 18.22
N ALA A 188 33.68 -7.83 17.11
CA ALA A 188 34.70 -7.88 16.07
C ALA A 188 34.97 -6.49 15.46
N SER A 189 33.91 -5.73 15.18
CA SER A 189 34.02 -4.34 14.72
C SER A 189 34.66 -3.43 15.76
N GLU A 190 34.28 -3.55 17.03
CA GLU A 190 34.88 -2.78 18.13
C GLU A 190 36.36 -3.12 18.33
N ASN A 191 36.72 -4.41 18.30
CA ASN A 191 38.09 -4.87 18.36
C ASN A 191 38.92 -4.34 17.19
N LEU A 192 38.37 -4.34 15.97
CA LEU A 192 39.03 -3.75 14.81
C LEU A 192 39.26 -2.25 14.99
N LYS A 193 38.27 -1.50 15.49
CA LYS A 193 38.40 -0.07 15.80
C LYS A 193 39.47 0.17 16.87
N ASN A 194 39.48 -0.63 17.94
CA ASN A 194 40.46 -0.53 19.02
C ASN A 194 41.88 -0.87 18.53
N ARG A 195 42.04 -1.93 17.72
CA ARG A 195 43.31 -2.29 17.09
C ARG A 195 43.82 -1.16 16.19
N ARG A 196 42.94 -0.60 15.35
CA ARG A 196 43.29 0.57 14.51
C ARG A 196 43.73 1.74 15.36
N ARG A 197 43.01 2.09 16.43
CA ARG A 197 43.39 3.17 17.35
C ARG A 197 44.76 2.91 17.99
N LYS A 198 45.04 1.68 18.44
CA LYS A 198 46.33 1.31 19.05
C LYS A 198 47.50 1.26 18.07
N ALA A 199 47.22 1.01 16.79
CA ALA A 199 48.23 0.98 15.74
C ALA A 199 48.63 2.38 15.24
N VAL A 200 47.88 3.43 15.63
CA VAL A 200 48.26 4.80 15.35
C VAL A 200 49.44 5.16 16.24
N GLU A 201 50.54 5.58 15.61
CA GLU A 201 51.68 6.14 16.30
C GLU A 201 51.26 7.47 16.95
N SER A 202 51.47 7.59 18.26
CA SER A 202 51.08 8.75 19.08
C SER A 202 52.24 9.13 20.01
N ASP A 203 52.42 10.43 20.22
CA ASP A 203 53.38 10.99 21.18
C ASP A 203 52.78 11.04 22.61
N GLY A 204 51.52 10.61 22.78
CA GLY A 204 50.86 10.55 24.07
C GLY A 204 50.43 11.91 24.62
N HIS A 205 50.37 12.94 23.78
CA HIS A 205 50.02 14.29 24.21
C HIS A 205 48.65 14.37 24.91
N THR A 206 48.58 15.24 25.89
CA THR A 206 47.35 15.65 26.56
C THR A 206 46.69 16.82 25.82
N GLN A 207 45.40 17.01 26.06
CA GLN A 207 44.66 18.16 25.53
C GLN A 207 45.28 19.51 25.95
N LYS A 208 45.89 19.57 27.14
CA LYS A 208 46.58 20.76 27.63
C LYS A 208 47.85 21.02 26.84
N GLU A 209 48.67 20.00 26.63
CA GLU A 209 49.90 20.10 25.82
C GLU A 209 49.59 20.50 24.38
N LEU A 210 48.50 19.99 23.80
CA LEU A 210 48.03 20.40 22.48
C LEU A 210 47.68 21.89 22.41
N HIS A 211 46.94 22.40 23.40
CA HIS A 211 46.63 23.84 23.47
C HIS A 211 47.88 24.70 23.72
N ASP A 212 48.80 24.22 24.54
CA ASP A 212 50.04 24.93 24.84
C ASP A 212 50.95 24.98 23.60
N TYR A 213 51.05 23.87 22.85
CA TYR A 213 51.74 23.77 21.57
C TYR A 213 51.17 24.76 20.55
N TRP A 214 49.84 24.76 20.34
CA TRP A 214 49.21 25.71 19.40
C TRP A 214 49.54 27.16 19.74
N ARG A 215 49.46 27.54 21.02
CA ARG A 215 49.82 28.91 21.44
C ARG A 215 51.29 29.22 21.19
N ALA A 216 52.18 28.26 21.43
CA ALA A 216 53.62 28.42 21.21
C ALA A 216 53.97 28.68 19.73
N ILE A 217 53.23 28.05 18.80
CA ILE A 217 53.40 28.27 17.35
C ILE A 217 52.52 29.41 16.80
N GLY A 218 51.90 30.21 17.67
CA GLY A 218 51.10 31.39 17.27
C GLY A 218 49.70 31.08 16.75
N ILE A 219 49.16 29.87 16.99
CA ILE A 219 47.79 29.48 16.64
C ILE A 219 46.88 29.62 17.85
N ASP A 220 45.76 30.34 17.70
CA ASP A 220 44.77 30.45 18.77
C ASP A 220 43.89 29.17 18.83
N PRO A 221 43.90 28.39 19.94
CA PRO A 221 43.03 27.22 20.14
C PRO A 221 41.54 27.51 19.94
N LYS A 222 41.12 28.77 20.08
CA LYS A 222 39.74 29.24 19.99
C LYS A 222 39.31 29.60 18.58
N ARG A 223 40.20 29.52 17.59
CA ARG A 223 39.93 29.90 16.21
C ARG A 223 40.18 28.71 15.28
N CYS A 224 39.25 28.47 14.37
CA CYS A 224 39.32 27.33 13.47
C CYS A 224 40.35 27.63 12.37
N THR A 225 41.34 26.76 12.20
CA THR A 225 42.39 26.90 11.18
C THR A 225 41.82 26.95 9.74
N TYR A 226 40.66 26.33 9.50
CA TYR A 226 40.11 26.15 8.15
C TYR A 226 39.05 27.16 7.73
N CYS A 227 38.35 27.79 8.67
CA CYS A 227 37.27 28.74 8.35
C CYS A 227 37.34 30.03 9.15
N ASP A 228 38.35 30.18 10.00
CA ASP A 228 38.56 31.35 10.87
C ASP A 228 37.43 31.64 11.86
N ALA A 229 36.43 30.77 11.95
CA ALA A 229 35.34 30.92 12.89
C ALA A 229 35.86 30.76 14.33
N TRP A 230 35.48 31.71 15.18
CA TRP A 230 35.66 31.64 16.63
C TRP A 230 34.84 30.50 17.23
N HIS A 231 35.33 29.93 18.33
CA HIS A 231 34.69 28.81 19.05
C HIS A 231 33.24 29.06 19.45
N THR A 232 32.82 30.33 19.55
CA THR A 232 31.43 30.73 19.83
C THR A 232 30.44 30.32 18.73
N LYS A 233 30.94 30.01 17.53
CA LYS A 233 30.16 29.53 16.38
C LYS A 233 30.32 28.02 16.14
N TRP A 234 30.96 27.29 17.05
CA TRP A 234 31.21 25.87 16.89
C TRP A 234 30.12 25.05 17.58
N ASP A 235 29.78 23.90 16.98
CA ASP A 235 28.88 22.92 17.62
C ASP A 235 29.60 22.08 18.70
N ASN A 236 30.95 22.11 18.73
CA ASN A 236 31.78 21.41 19.70
C ASN A 236 32.48 22.39 20.67
N ASN A 237 32.74 21.93 21.90
CA ASN A 237 33.49 22.69 22.90
C ASN A 237 34.98 22.68 22.57
N TRP A 238 35.56 23.84 22.27
CA TRP A 238 36.99 23.97 21.95
C TRP A 238 37.91 23.43 23.06
N LYS A 239 37.48 23.51 24.34
CA LYS A 239 38.30 23.04 25.48
C LYS A 239 38.57 21.54 25.45
N THR A 240 37.67 20.78 24.84
CA THR A 240 37.71 19.31 24.74
C THR A 240 37.77 18.86 23.29
N SER A 241 38.07 19.76 22.35
CA SER A 241 38.12 19.46 20.93
C SER A 241 39.45 18.77 20.63
N ALA A 242 39.40 17.52 20.17
CA ALA A 242 40.61 16.79 19.77
C ALA A 242 41.33 17.40 18.55
N GLY A 243 40.81 18.46 17.94
CA GLY A 243 41.34 19.06 16.73
C GLY A 243 41.07 18.19 15.48
N ASP A 244 41.72 18.52 14.38
CA ASP A 244 41.73 17.70 13.17
C ASP A 244 43.17 17.31 12.82
N HIS A 245 43.34 16.05 12.43
CA HIS A 245 44.58 15.54 11.89
C HIS A 245 44.79 16.06 10.47
N VAL A 246 45.74 16.98 10.26
CA VAL A 246 46.10 17.60 8.98
C VAL A 246 46.28 16.53 7.90
N VAL A 247 47.10 15.52 8.20
CA VAL A 247 47.17 14.25 7.46
C VAL A 247 46.26 13.24 8.17
N PRO A 248 45.20 12.73 7.53
CA PRO A 248 44.30 11.76 8.15
C PRO A 248 45.01 10.49 8.60
N LEU A 249 44.63 9.98 9.77
CA LEU A 249 45.17 8.73 10.32
C LEU A 249 44.98 7.54 9.36
N SER A 250 43.89 7.50 8.60
CA SER A 250 43.63 6.45 7.60
C SER A 250 44.55 6.51 6.37
N LYS A 251 45.28 7.60 6.19
CA LYS A 251 46.25 7.81 5.10
C LYS A 251 47.70 7.82 5.63
N GLY A 252 47.93 7.26 6.81
CA GLY A 252 49.25 7.16 7.43
C GLY A 252 49.66 8.38 8.26
N GLY A 253 48.75 9.32 8.53
CA GLY A 253 49.01 10.40 9.48
C GLY A 253 49.22 9.86 10.91
N LYS A 254 50.11 10.52 11.66
CA LYS A 254 50.40 10.20 13.06
C LYS A 254 49.55 11.03 14.01
N ASP A 255 49.32 10.56 15.22
CA ASP A 255 48.60 11.28 16.27
C ASP A 255 49.58 12.10 17.13
N PHE A 256 50.32 13.00 16.47
CA PHE A 256 51.33 13.87 17.09
C PHE A 256 50.84 15.31 17.13
N LEU A 257 51.34 16.09 18.09
CA LEU A 257 51.03 17.52 18.24
C LEU A 257 51.11 18.30 16.92
N GLU A 258 52.13 18.04 16.12
CA GLU A 258 52.40 18.71 14.84
C GLU A 258 51.36 18.40 13.74
N ASN A 259 50.74 17.21 13.80
CA ASN A 259 49.75 16.79 12.82
C ASN A 259 48.34 17.24 13.19
N ILE A 260 48.13 17.95 14.32
CA ILE A 260 46.80 18.28 14.81
C ILE A 260 46.62 19.80 14.88
N VAL A 261 45.51 20.29 14.34
CA VAL A 261 45.17 21.73 14.32
C VAL A 261 43.79 22.00 14.95
N PRO A 262 43.58 23.19 15.56
CA PRO A 262 42.28 23.55 16.11
C PRO A 262 41.27 23.75 14.99
N CYS A 263 40.13 23.08 15.08
CA CYS A 263 39.08 23.21 14.09
C CYS A 263 37.69 23.02 14.68
N CYS A 264 36.69 23.58 13.99
CA CYS A 264 35.29 23.35 14.32
C CYS A 264 34.80 21.99 13.79
N PHE A 265 33.76 21.46 14.43
CA PHE A 265 33.14 20.18 14.05
C PHE A 265 32.69 20.15 12.58
N SER A 266 32.14 21.26 12.06
CA SER A 266 31.67 21.33 10.68
C SER A 266 32.80 21.23 9.65
N CYS A 267 33.95 21.88 9.89
CA CYS A 267 35.11 21.77 9.01
C CYS A 267 35.78 20.40 9.12
N ASN A 268 35.99 19.89 10.34
CA ASN A 268 36.54 18.56 10.57
C ASN A 268 35.68 17.50 9.86
N GLY A 269 34.35 17.56 10.03
CA GLY A 269 33.42 16.65 9.37
C GLY A 269 33.40 16.79 7.84
N SER A 270 33.56 18.01 7.31
CA SER A 270 33.63 18.24 5.85
C SER A 270 34.91 17.69 5.22
N LYS A 271 36.06 17.85 5.92
CA LYS A 271 37.36 17.32 5.51
C LYS A 271 37.39 15.80 5.66
N SER A 272 37.05 15.27 6.83
CA SER A 272 37.07 13.84 7.13
C SER A 272 38.44 13.22 6.76
N ALA A 273 38.46 12.14 5.96
CA ALA A 273 39.67 11.44 5.54
C ALA A 273 40.35 12.04 4.28
N LYS A 274 40.00 13.27 3.89
CA LYS A 274 40.54 13.92 2.68
C LYS A 274 41.88 14.61 2.95
N ILE A 275 42.78 14.56 1.96
CA ILE A 275 44.04 15.31 1.96
C ILE A 275 43.75 16.78 1.65
N LEU A 276 44.32 17.66 2.46
CA LEU A 276 44.21 19.10 2.30
C LEU A 276 44.77 19.53 0.93
N TYR A 277 44.08 20.46 0.28
CA TYR A 277 44.43 21.07 -1.02
C TYR A 277 44.42 20.13 -2.24
N GLU A 278 44.41 18.82 -2.06
CA GLU A 278 44.23 17.84 -3.15
C GLU A 278 42.77 17.41 -3.28
N GLU A 279 42.15 16.99 -2.18
CA GLU A 279 40.79 16.44 -2.16
C GLU A 279 39.80 17.36 -1.42
N TRP A 280 40.31 18.29 -0.61
CA TRP A 280 39.51 19.24 0.12
C TRP A 280 40.22 20.57 0.34
N THR A 281 39.58 21.65 -0.13
CA THR A 281 40.04 23.02 0.09
C THR A 281 39.36 23.63 1.32
N PRO A 282 40.11 24.14 2.30
CA PRO A 282 39.57 24.84 3.47
C PRO A 282 38.65 26.00 3.07
N PRO A 283 37.52 26.23 3.77
CA PRO A 283 36.61 27.33 3.47
C PRO A 283 37.26 28.72 3.39
N ASN A 284 38.29 29.01 4.19
CA ASN A 284 39.01 30.29 4.14
C ASN A 284 40.01 30.41 2.98
N ARG A 285 40.17 29.37 2.16
CA ARG A 285 41.04 29.32 0.98
C ARG A 285 40.28 29.01 -0.31
N ARG A 286 38.95 29.03 -0.26
CA ARG A 286 38.08 28.86 -1.43
C ARG A 286 37.84 30.18 -2.14
#